data_AF-A0A372Q4E9-F1
#
_entry.id   AF-A0A372Q4E9-F1
#
_cell.length_a   1.000
_cell.length_b   1.000
_cell.length_c   1.000
_cell.angle_alpha   90.00
_cell.angle_beta   90.00
_cell.angle_gamma   90.00
#
_symmetry.space_group_name_H-M   'P 1'
#
loop_
_entity.id
_entity.type
_entity.pdbx_description
1 polymer ?
#
loop_
_entity_poly.entity_id
_entity_poly.type
_entity_poly.pdbx_seq_one_letter_code
_entity_poly.pdbx_strand_id
1 'polypeptide(L)'
;MNNDQSDPKKWSKEDVVKIERSLHRFIPLIRFYDIKPTDFFYKVYCYKDILPKGLIHDLLESHIVPNIQPRTNLAPSRKPNLKFKLDSTLIESKHVPLFASWIDKKFSSRYDSKNIPYEFNLLYRSSRDGFNSETFHRNCNNKGATIWITKIQGSNTINWRL
;
A
#
# COMPACT_ATOMS: atom_id res chain seq x y z
N MET A 1 -30.59 -3.62 8.17
CA MET A 1 -30.14 -4.81 7.41
C MET A 1 -29.35 -5.67 8.37
N ASN A 2 -29.88 -6.83 8.74
CA ASN A 2 -29.36 -7.66 9.83
C ASN A 2 -28.01 -8.28 9.43
N ASN A 3 -26.99 -8.02 10.25
CA ASN A 3 -25.59 -8.37 10.01
C ASN A 3 -25.23 -9.83 10.40
N ASP A 4 -26.24 -10.72 10.47
CA ASP A 4 -26.05 -12.08 11.01
C ASP A 4 -25.53 -13.09 9.98
N GLN A 5 -25.50 -12.75 8.69
CA GLN A 5 -24.98 -13.62 7.62
C GLN A 5 -23.45 -13.54 7.43
N SER A 6 -22.74 -12.69 8.18
CA SER A 6 -21.30 -12.45 7.97
C SER A 6 -20.37 -13.33 8.83
N ASP A 7 -20.90 -14.13 9.76
CA ASP A 7 -20.06 -15.00 10.61
C ASP A 7 -19.78 -16.34 9.90
N PRO A 8 -18.53 -16.61 9.47
CA PRO A 8 -18.18 -17.84 8.78
C PRO A 8 -18.44 -19.10 9.61
N LYS A 9 -18.50 -18.96 10.94
CA LYS A 9 -18.77 -20.09 11.85
C LYS A 9 -20.20 -20.61 11.77
N LYS A 10 -21.13 -19.82 11.21
CA LYS A 10 -22.55 -20.20 11.08
C LYS A 10 -22.89 -20.82 9.73
N TRP A 11 -21.93 -20.93 8.81
CA TRP A 11 -22.18 -21.44 7.46
C TRP A 11 -22.41 -22.94 7.44
N SER A 12 -23.42 -23.36 6.67
CA SER A 12 -23.61 -24.77 6.33
C SER A 12 -22.51 -25.26 5.38
N LYS A 13 -22.40 -26.59 5.20
CA LYS A 13 -21.45 -27.15 4.21
C LYS A 13 -21.79 -26.69 2.79
N GLU A 14 -23.08 -26.58 2.50
CA GLU A 14 -23.61 -26.11 1.22
C GLU A 14 -23.23 -24.64 0.96
N ASP A 15 -23.30 -23.80 2.00
CA ASP A 15 -22.88 -22.40 1.93
C ASP A 15 -21.38 -22.29 1.64
N VAL A 16 -20.55 -23.07 2.36
CA VAL A 16 -19.10 -23.11 2.15
C VAL A 16 -18.77 -23.45 0.70
N VAL A 17 -19.37 -24.51 0.15
CA VAL A 17 -19.13 -24.93 -1.24
C VAL A 17 -19.58 -23.86 -2.24
N LYS A 18 -20.73 -23.20 -2.00
CA LYS A 18 -21.24 -22.14 -2.87
C LYS A 18 -20.32 -20.92 -2.87
N ILE A 19 -19.85 -20.50 -1.69
CA ILE A 19 -18.95 -19.36 -1.52
C ILE A 19 -17.57 -19.68 -2.11
N GLU A 20 -17.01 -20.86 -1.83
CA GLU A 20 -15.75 -21.34 -2.40
C GLU A 20 -15.77 -21.26 -3.93
N ARG A 21 -16.80 -21.83 -4.57
CA ARG A 21 -16.97 -21.75 -6.04
C ARG A 21 -17.06 -20.31 -6.55
N SER A 22 -17.77 -19.45 -5.82
CA SER A 22 -17.94 -18.05 -6.20
C SER A 22 -16.63 -17.26 -6.10
N LEU A 23 -15.81 -17.55 -5.09
CA LEU A 23 -14.56 -16.86 -4.81
C LEU A 23 -13.35 -17.44 -5.53
N HIS A 24 -13.42 -18.68 -6.02
CA HIS A 24 -12.30 -19.40 -6.63
C HIS A 24 -11.53 -18.56 -7.66
N ARG A 25 -12.23 -17.86 -8.58
CA ARG A 25 -11.60 -17.01 -9.60
C ARG A 25 -10.96 -15.72 -9.05
N PHE A 26 -11.37 -15.27 -7.88
CA PHE A 26 -10.88 -14.05 -7.25
C PHE A 26 -9.72 -14.31 -6.30
N ILE A 27 -9.60 -15.51 -5.73
CA ILE A 27 -8.53 -15.89 -4.80
C ILE A 27 -7.13 -15.58 -5.38
N PRO A 28 -6.80 -15.94 -6.64
CA PRO A 28 -5.49 -15.60 -7.23
C PRO A 28 -5.22 -14.09 -7.39
N LEU A 29 -6.27 -13.26 -7.36
CA LEU A 29 -6.17 -11.81 -7.49
C LEU A 29 -5.88 -11.13 -6.14
N ILE A 30 -6.08 -11.83 -5.03
CA ILE A 30 -5.84 -11.30 -3.68
C ILE A 30 -4.35 -11.39 -3.35
N ARG A 31 -3.78 -10.30 -2.84
CA ARG A 31 -2.39 -10.22 -2.42
C ARG A 31 -2.25 -10.66 -0.96
N PHE A 32 -2.49 -11.94 -0.68
CA PHE A 32 -2.49 -12.44 0.69
C PHE A 32 -1.16 -12.16 1.44
N TYR A 33 -0.03 -12.25 0.74
CA TYR A 33 1.30 -11.97 1.31
C TYR A 33 1.55 -10.48 1.61
N ASP A 34 0.71 -9.57 1.10
CA ASP A 34 0.75 -8.15 1.49
C ASP A 34 -0.02 -7.87 2.80
N ILE A 35 -0.78 -8.86 3.30
CA ILE A 35 -1.59 -8.71 4.52
C ILE A 35 -0.68 -8.85 5.73
N LYS A 36 -0.86 -7.97 6.72
CA LYS A 36 -0.09 -8.06 7.97
C LYS A 36 -0.46 -9.33 8.73
N PRO A 37 0.46 -9.96 9.48
CA PRO A 37 0.16 -11.17 10.25
C PRO A 37 -1.08 -11.05 11.15
N THR A 38 -1.23 -9.89 11.81
CA THR A 38 -2.39 -9.59 12.66
C THR A 38 -3.71 -9.54 11.88
N ASP A 39 -3.72 -8.89 10.72
CA ASP A 39 -4.91 -8.81 9.87
C ASP A 39 -5.23 -10.16 9.24
N PHE A 40 -4.21 -10.94 8.85
CA PHE A 40 -4.39 -12.29 8.38
C PHE A 40 -5.10 -13.14 9.44
N PHE A 41 -4.59 -13.15 10.68
CA PHE A 41 -5.14 -13.98 11.75
C PHE A 41 -6.58 -13.58 12.13
N TYR A 42 -6.85 -12.29 12.33
CA TYR A 42 -8.17 -11.86 12.82
C TYR A 42 -9.22 -11.66 11.72
N LYS A 43 -8.82 -11.40 10.47
CA LYS A 43 -9.76 -11.01 9.40
C LYS A 43 -9.78 -11.96 8.20
N VAL A 44 -8.75 -12.78 8.00
CA VAL A 44 -8.67 -13.70 6.84
C VAL A 44 -8.82 -15.15 7.29
N TYR A 45 -8.14 -15.54 8.36
CA TYR A 45 -8.07 -16.93 8.81
C TYR A 45 -9.43 -17.50 9.25
N CYS A 46 -10.38 -16.65 9.66
CA CYS A 46 -11.77 -17.06 9.91
C CYS A 46 -12.47 -17.65 8.67
N TYR A 47 -11.96 -17.39 7.47
CA TYR A 47 -12.45 -17.93 6.20
C TYR A 47 -11.61 -19.11 5.67
N LYS A 48 -10.80 -19.76 6.51
CA LYS A 48 -9.88 -20.82 6.06
C LYS A 48 -10.56 -21.98 5.32
N ASP A 49 -11.83 -22.25 5.60
CA ASP A 49 -12.56 -23.40 5.03
C ASP A 49 -12.99 -23.18 3.57
N ILE A 50 -13.05 -21.92 3.11
CA ILE A 50 -13.32 -21.57 1.71
C ILE A 50 -12.04 -21.27 0.91
N LEU A 51 -10.88 -21.30 1.56
CA LEU A 51 -9.58 -21.05 0.94
C LEU A 51 -8.88 -22.39 0.64
N PRO A 52 -8.12 -22.50 -0.47
CA PRO A 52 -7.35 -23.70 -0.75
C PRO A 52 -6.43 -24.06 0.42
N LYS A 53 -6.46 -25.33 0.86
CA LYS A 53 -5.68 -25.80 2.01
C LYS A 53 -4.19 -25.52 1.88
N GLY A 54 -3.64 -25.70 0.67
CA GLY A 54 -2.24 -25.36 0.37
C GLY A 54 -1.94 -23.87 0.55
N LEU A 55 -2.87 -22.99 0.14
CA LEU A 55 -2.71 -21.54 0.31
C LEU A 55 -2.68 -21.15 1.79
N ILE A 56 -3.57 -21.72 2.62
CA ILE A 56 -3.57 -21.44 4.06
C ILE A 56 -2.27 -21.88 4.72
N HIS A 57 -1.76 -23.07 4.37
CA HIS A 57 -0.49 -23.57 4.87
C HIS A 57 0.67 -22.62 4.50
N ASP A 58 0.78 -22.27 3.22
CA ASP A 58 1.84 -21.37 2.74
C ASP A 58 1.78 -19.99 3.40
N LEU A 59 0.57 -19.45 3.64
CA LEU A 59 0.40 -18.16 4.32
C LEU A 59 0.80 -18.22 5.79
N LEU A 60 0.41 -19.28 6.51
CA LEU A 60 0.84 -19.50 7.89
C LEU A 60 2.36 -19.62 7.98
N GLU A 61 2.96 -20.44 7.12
CA GLU A 61 4.40 -20.62 7.02
C GLU A 61 5.12 -19.27 6.78
N SER A 62 4.61 -18.45 5.86
CA SER A 62 5.17 -17.13 5.55
C SER A 62 5.10 -16.10 6.69
N HIS A 63 4.12 -16.24 7.59
CA HIS A 63 3.94 -15.33 8.73
C HIS A 63 4.72 -15.77 9.98
N ILE A 64 5.03 -17.06 10.10
CA ILE A 64 5.69 -17.63 11.28
C ILE A 64 7.20 -17.74 11.07
N VAL A 65 7.64 -18.15 9.88
CA VAL A 65 9.05 -18.42 9.60
C VAL A 65 9.68 -17.22 8.89
N PRO A 66 10.78 -16.66 9.42
CA PRO A 66 11.46 -15.55 8.78
C PRO A 66 12.10 -15.98 7.45
N ASN A 67 12.14 -15.05 6.49
CA ASN A 67 12.82 -15.20 5.19
C ASN A 67 12.29 -16.30 4.26
N ILE A 68 11.07 -16.82 4.48
CA ILE A 68 10.44 -17.73 3.53
C ILE A 68 9.96 -16.96 2.29
N GLN A 69 10.38 -17.44 1.12
CA GLN A 69 9.82 -16.98 -0.14
C GLN A 69 8.55 -17.77 -0.48
N PRO A 70 7.49 -17.10 -0.94
CA PRO A 70 6.26 -17.76 -1.38
C PRO A 70 6.52 -18.77 -2.50
N ARG A 71 5.94 -19.96 -2.39
CA ARG A 71 6.13 -21.06 -3.36
C ARG A 71 5.29 -20.90 -4.64
N THR A 72 4.29 -20.03 -4.63
CA THR A 72 3.31 -19.87 -5.73
C THR A 72 3.61 -18.66 -6.59
N ASN A 73 3.21 -18.70 -7.87
CA ASN A 73 3.28 -17.57 -8.81
C ASN A 73 2.42 -16.42 -8.30
N LEU A 74 3.01 -15.58 -7.45
CA LEU A 74 2.29 -14.47 -6.86
C LEU A 74 2.11 -13.38 -7.88
N ALA A 75 0.88 -12.92 -7.94
CA ALA A 75 0.62 -11.64 -8.53
C ALA A 75 1.38 -10.58 -7.69
N PRO A 76 2.12 -9.66 -8.34
CA PRO A 76 3.11 -8.82 -7.68
C PRO A 76 2.48 -7.92 -6.62
N SER A 77 3.21 -7.68 -5.52
CA SER A 77 2.78 -6.74 -4.47
C SER A 77 2.35 -5.42 -5.09
N ARG A 78 1.21 -4.90 -4.64
CA ARG A 78 0.75 -3.58 -5.05
C ARG A 78 1.33 -2.47 -4.19
N LYS A 79 2.06 -2.82 -3.13
CA LYS A 79 2.74 -1.85 -2.29
C LYS A 79 3.98 -1.35 -3.04
N PRO A 80 4.12 -0.02 -3.21
CA PRO A 80 5.34 0.55 -3.73
C PRO A 80 6.46 0.26 -2.72
N ASN A 81 7.41 -0.58 -3.12
CA ASN A 81 8.61 -0.89 -2.33
C ASN A 81 9.64 0.23 -2.54
N LEU A 82 9.42 1.37 -1.88
CA LEU A 82 10.43 2.41 -1.82
C LEU A 82 11.61 1.92 -0.99
N LYS A 83 12.82 2.22 -1.46
CA LYS A 83 14.07 1.95 -0.72
C LYS A 83 14.27 2.89 0.48
N PHE A 84 13.39 3.88 0.63
CA PHE A 84 13.43 4.90 1.66
C PHE A 84 12.06 5.10 2.28
N LYS A 85 12.04 5.66 3.50
CA LYS A 85 10.80 5.98 4.20
C LYS A 85 10.26 7.31 3.72
N LEU A 86 9.02 7.32 3.24
CA LEU A 86 8.33 8.55 2.87
C LEU A 86 7.64 9.17 4.09
N ASP A 87 8.20 10.27 4.63
CA ASP A 87 7.55 11.06 5.69
C ASP A 87 6.62 12.12 5.08
N SER A 88 5.41 11.72 4.71
CA SER A 88 4.39 12.65 4.22
C SER A 88 2.97 12.23 4.62
N THR A 89 2.13 13.22 4.85
CA THR A 89 0.69 13.06 5.06
C THR A 89 -0.13 13.40 3.81
N LEU A 90 0.49 13.97 2.78
CA LEU A 90 -0.17 14.40 1.55
C LEU A 90 0.10 13.46 0.38
N ILE A 91 1.28 12.84 0.34
CA ILE A 91 1.67 11.94 -0.74
C ILE A 91 1.86 10.51 -0.24
N GLU A 92 1.40 9.57 -1.07
CA GLU A 92 1.62 8.15 -0.88
C GLU A 92 2.80 7.69 -1.73
N SER A 93 3.33 6.50 -1.41
CA SER A 93 4.46 5.93 -2.12
C SER A 93 4.22 5.68 -3.61
N LYS A 94 2.96 5.59 -4.04
CA LYS A 94 2.57 5.47 -5.46
C LYS A 94 2.80 6.75 -6.27
N HIS A 95 2.91 7.91 -5.62
CA HIS A 95 3.16 9.19 -6.30
C HIS A 95 4.66 9.41 -6.56
N VAL A 96 5.53 8.75 -5.80
CA VAL A 96 6.98 8.94 -5.90
C VAL A 96 7.55 8.64 -7.30
N PRO A 97 7.18 7.52 -7.97
CA PRO A 97 7.69 7.26 -9.32
C PRO A 97 7.22 8.30 -10.33
N LEU A 98 6.03 8.90 -10.11
CA LEU A 98 5.49 9.96 -10.95
C LEU A 98 6.32 11.25 -10.81
N PHE A 99 6.62 11.67 -9.58
CA PHE A 99 7.48 12.83 -9.33
C PHE A 99 8.88 12.64 -9.92
N ALA A 100 9.49 11.47 -9.69
CA ALA A 100 10.79 11.14 -10.27
C ALA A 100 10.78 11.24 -11.80
N SER A 101 9.71 10.74 -12.43
CA SER A 101 9.55 10.80 -13.89
C SER A 101 9.39 12.24 -14.38
N TRP A 102 8.69 13.10 -13.63
CA TRP A 102 8.54 14.52 -13.99
C TRP A 102 9.84 15.31 -13.84
N ILE A 103 10.63 15.07 -12.80
CA ILE A 103 11.95 15.71 -12.62
C ILE A 103 12.84 15.41 -13.85
N ASP A 104 12.91 14.14 -14.25
CA ASP A 104 13.70 13.70 -15.42
C ASP A 104 13.02 13.94 -16.77
N LYS A 105 11.81 14.54 -16.79
CA LYS A 105 11.00 14.76 -17.99
C LYS A 105 10.72 13.47 -18.79
N LYS A 106 10.63 12.33 -18.10
CA LYS A 106 10.28 11.00 -18.66
C LYS A 106 8.76 10.79 -18.69
N PHE A 107 8.12 11.27 -19.76
CA PHE A 107 6.67 11.17 -19.90
C PHE A 107 6.19 9.82 -20.48
N SER A 108 7.00 9.18 -21.33
CA SER A 108 6.66 7.92 -22.00
C SER A 108 7.14 6.67 -21.23
N SER A 109 8.24 6.78 -20.46
CA SER A 109 8.86 5.68 -19.71
C SER A 109 8.97 6.02 -18.22
N ARG A 110 7.83 5.93 -17.53
CA ARG A 110 7.78 6.20 -16.08
C ARG A 110 8.63 5.22 -15.29
N TYR A 111 9.21 5.71 -14.20
CA TYR A 111 9.93 4.86 -13.25
C TYR A 111 8.98 3.84 -12.60
N ASP A 112 9.51 2.64 -12.36
CA ASP A 112 8.90 1.67 -11.44
C ASP A 112 9.24 2.07 -9.99
N SER A 113 8.37 1.71 -9.05
CA SER A 113 8.60 1.91 -7.61
C SER A 113 9.89 1.28 -7.09
N LYS A 114 10.43 0.25 -7.76
CA LYS A 114 11.68 -0.44 -7.41
C LYS A 114 12.94 0.31 -7.86
N ASN A 115 12.84 1.12 -8.90
CA ASN A 115 13.97 1.72 -9.63
C ASN A 115 13.90 3.25 -9.64
N ILE A 116 13.57 3.84 -8.49
CA ILE A 116 13.51 5.30 -8.34
C ILE A 116 14.92 5.81 -8.04
N PRO A 117 15.45 6.79 -8.81
CA PRO A 117 16.80 7.32 -8.63
C PRO A 117 16.91 8.37 -7.52
N TYR A 118 15.78 8.77 -6.92
CA TYR A 118 15.71 9.81 -5.90
C TYR A 118 15.19 9.28 -4.57
N GLU A 119 15.71 9.84 -3.49
CA GLU A 119 15.14 9.78 -2.15
C GLU A 119 14.47 11.12 -1.84
N PHE A 120 13.19 11.07 -1.46
CA PHE A 120 12.42 12.28 -1.15
C PHE A 120 12.42 12.53 0.36
N ASN A 121 13.16 13.55 0.79
CA ASN A 121 13.28 13.95 2.18
C ASN A 121 12.33 15.12 2.50
N LEU A 122 11.57 15.00 3.59
CA LEU A 122 10.67 16.06 4.04
C LEU A 122 11.46 17.19 4.71
N LEU A 123 11.49 18.36 4.07
CA LEU A 123 12.11 19.56 4.63
C LEU A 123 11.14 20.33 5.55
N TYR A 124 9.91 20.52 5.11
CA TYR A 124 8.91 21.34 5.81
C TYR A 124 7.48 20.79 5.62
N ARG A 125 6.69 20.80 6.70
CA ARG A 125 5.25 20.49 6.68
C ARG A 125 4.52 21.44 7.62
N SER A 126 3.56 22.20 7.09
CA SER A 126 2.83 23.22 7.88
C SER A 126 2.15 22.67 9.14
N SER A 127 1.64 21.43 9.09
CA SER A 127 1.03 20.77 10.26
C SER A 127 2.03 20.31 11.33
N ARG A 128 3.33 20.28 11.02
CA ARG A 128 4.42 19.91 11.95
C ARG A 128 5.21 21.15 12.40
N ASP A 129 5.55 22.02 11.45
CA ASP A 129 6.52 23.10 11.63
C ASP A 129 5.88 24.47 11.83
N GLY A 130 4.55 24.55 11.76
CA GLY A 130 3.77 25.79 11.78
C GLY A 130 3.53 26.33 10.37
N PHE A 131 2.52 27.20 10.22
CA PHE A 131 2.15 27.81 8.93
C PHE A 131 2.60 29.27 8.89
N ASN A 132 3.90 29.52 8.72
CA ASN A 132 4.44 30.87 8.58
C ASN A 132 5.66 30.91 7.64
N SER A 133 5.94 32.08 7.10
CA SER A 133 7.01 32.29 6.12
C SER A 133 8.41 32.10 6.73
N GLU A 134 8.60 32.51 7.99
CA GLU A 134 9.91 32.42 8.67
C GLU A 134 10.39 30.97 8.81
N THR A 135 9.52 30.08 9.32
CA THR A 135 9.81 28.64 9.47
C THR A 135 10.03 27.97 8.12
N PHE A 136 9.25 28.34 7.11
CA PHE A 136 9.44 27.87 5.74
C PHE A 136 10.82 28.25 5.20
N HIS A 137 11.20 29.53 5.28
CA HIS A 137 12.49 30.01 4.80
C HIS A 137 13.65 29.38 5.57
N ARG A 138 13.53 29.24 6.89
CA ARG A 138 14.54 28.57 7.72
C ARG A 138 14.80 27.12 7.29
N ASN A 139 13.76 26.39 6.92
CA ASN A 139 13.87 24.98 6.56
C ASN A 139 14.22 24.75 5.08
N CYS A 140 13.74 25.61 4.17
CA CYS A 140 13.80 25.36 2.72
C CYS A 140 14.85 26.20 1.98
N ASN A 141 15.29 27.35 2.50
CA ASN A 141 16.27 28.17 1.79
C ASN A 141 17.61 27.42 1.62
N ASN A 142 18.23 27.59 0.45
CA ASN A 142 19.54 27.02 0.11
C ASN A 142 19.61 25.47 0.17
N LYS A 143 18.48 24.77 0.07
CA LYS A 143 18.43 23.29 0.03
C LYS A 143 18.53 22.69 -1.37
N GLY A 144 18.61 23.53 -2.41
CA GLY A 144 18.65 23.10 -3.81
C GLY A 144 17.26 22.89 -4.40
N ALA A 145 17.19 22.06 -5.45
CA ALA A 145 15.93 21.76 -6.14
C ALA A 145 14.93 21.12 -5.17
N THR A 146 13.75 21.74 -5.03
CA THR A 146 12.75 21.36 -4.03
C THR A 146 11.38 21.29 -4.67
N ILE A 147 10.62 20.23 -4.38
CA ILE A 147 9.21 20.14 -4.78
C ILE A 147 8.34 20.65 -3.63
N TRP A 148 7.37 21.50 -3.93
CA TRP A 148 6.33 21.87 -2.97
C TRP A 148 5.00 21.28 -3.38
N ILE A 149 4.27 20.79 -2.38
CA ILE A 149 3.01 20.07 -2.54
C ILE A 149 1.99 20.69 -1.60
N THR A 150 0.83 21.05 -2.13
CA THR A 150 -0.26 21.64 -1.37
C THR A 150 -1.56 20.89 -1.57
N LYS A 151 -2.37 20.85 -0.52
CA LYS A 151 -3.74 20.33 -0.56
C LYS A 151 -4.68 21.46 -0.21
N ILE A 152 -5.67 21.70 -1.07
CA ILE A 152 -6.70 22.70 -0.82
C ILE A 152 -7.77 22.10 0.10
N GLN A 153 -8.15 22.82 1.15
CA GLN A 153 -9.18 22.36 2.08
C GLN A 153 -10.53 22.21 1.35
N GLY A 154 -11.24 21.12 1.63
CA GLY A 154 -12.51 20.81 0.96
C GLY A 154 -12.36 20.23 -0.45
N SER A 155 -11.13 20.02 -0.95
CA SER A 155 -10.90 19.32 -2.20
C SER A 155 -10.05 18.05 -2.01
N ASN A 156 -10.26 17.09 -2.90
CA ASN A 156 -9.37 15.93 -3.05
C ASN A 156 -8.20 16.23 -4.01
N THR A 157 -8.01 17.51 -4.38
CA THR A 157 -6.99 17.92 -5.34
C THR A 157 -5.69 18.27 -4.61
N ILE A 158 -4.62 17.60 -5.05
CA ILE A 158 -3.25 17.90 -4.63
C ILE A 158 -2.58 18.66 -5.77
N ASN A 159 -2.15 19.89 -5.50
CA ASN A 159 -1.39 20.71 -6.43
C ASN A 159 0.10 20.63 -6.10
N TRP A 160 0.94 20.75 -7.12
CA TRP A 160 2.39 20.70 -6.98
C TRP A 160 3.05 21.62 -8.00
N ARG A 161 4.27 22.05 -7.71
CA ARG A 161 5.16 22.70 -8.68
C ARG A 161 6.59 22.26 -8.41
N LEU A 162 7.33 22.05 -9.50
CA LEU A 162 8.76 21.77 -9.54
C LEU A 162 9.56 23.07 -9.56
#